data_AF-A0ABD0X3W5-F1
#
_entry.id   AF-A0ABD0X3W5-F1
#
_cell.length_a   1.000
_cell.length_b   1.000
_cell.length_c   1.000
_cell.angle_alpha   90.00
_cell.angle_beta   90.00
_cell.angle_gamma   90.00
#
_symmetry.space_group_name_H-M   'P 1'
#
loop_
_entity.id
_entity.type
_entity.pdbx_description
1 polymer ?
#
loop_
_entity_poly.entity_id
_entity_poly.type
_entity_poly.pdbx_seq_one_letter_code
_entity_poly.pdbx_strand_id
1 'polypeptide(L)'
;MELLFVFLLLQVLSPCLGYATGAPTSTCNDMLPRHSGSQPQPTATPYTILTSARTFQAGQPITVTINGPEYTGILLAARSGTSTDDLGSWKSPPVNTKFLKCSGNTQGAITHANTIPKNNATVFTWIPPNNNITVYFKATIAQQRTVYWVNIQSEMLTKGSDGIDLASGGHPGMASEGFLQLLAPCLLLSLMLPR
;
A
#
# COMPACT_ATOMS: atom_id res chain seq x y z
N MET A 1 58.48 1.89 -4.62
CA MET A 1 57.69 3.10 -4.27
C MET A 1 56.53 3.31 -5.24
N GLU A 2 56.72 3.08 -6.55
CA GLU A 2 55.66 3.15 -7.57
C GLU A 2 54.41 2.29 -7.28
N LEU A 3 54.59 1.02 -6.86
CA LEU A 3 53.49 0.09 -6.57
C LEU A 3 52.62 0.48 -5.37
N LEU A 4 53.19 1.18 -4.39
CA LEU A 4 52.46 1.68 -3.21
C LEU A 4 51.52 2.83 -3.57
N PHE A 5 51.92 3.67 -4.54
CA PHE A 5 51.11 4.79 -5.01
C PHE A 5 49.88 4.31 -5.80
N VAL A 6 50.02 3.24 -6.60
CA VAL A 6 48.92 2.63 -7.35
C VAL A 6 47.89 2.00 -6.41
N PHE A 7 48.32 1.29 -5.36
CA PHE A 7 47.41 0.74 -4.36
C PHE A 7 46.66 1.81 -3.58
N LEU A 8 47.33 2.92 -3.23
CA LEU A 8 46.70 4.04 -2.52
C LEU A 8 45.66 4.77 -3.41
N LEU A 9 45.94 4.94 -4.70
CA LEU A 9 44.98 5.51 -5.67
C LEU A 9 43.77 4.59 -5.92
N LEU A 10 43.95 3.27 -5.90
CA LEU A 10 42.86 2.31 -6.11
C LEU A 10 41.87 2.25 -4.93
N GLN A 11 42.32 2.53 -3.71
CA GLN A 11 41.46 2.57 -2.51
C GLN A 11 40.54 3.81 -2.49
N VAL A 12 40.94 4.90 -3.15
CA VAL A 12 40.14 6.14 -3.26
C VAL A 12 39.02 6.00 -4.30
N LEU A 13 39.15 5.08 -5.25
CA LEU A 13 38.14 4.76 -6.26
C LEU A 13 37.13 3.69 -5.79
N SER A 14 36.75 3.72 -4.51
CA SER A 14 35.57 2.95 -4.08
C SER A 14 34.35 3.54 -4.78
N PRO A 15 33.67 2.82 -5.69
CA PRO A 15 32.41 3.31 -6.21
C PRO A 15 31.48 3.43 -5.01
N CYS A 16 31.01 4.65 -4.74
CA CYS A 16 29.96 4.90 -3.77
C CYS A 16 28.68 4.29 -4.32
N LEU A 17 28.57 2.96 -4.22
CA LEU A 17 27.35 2.20 -4.44
C LEU A 17 26.45 2.55 -3.26
N GLY A 18 25.87 3.74 -3.29
CA GLY A 18 24.79 4.12 -2.40
C GLY A 18 23.63 3.18 -2.69
N TYR A 19 23.57 2.06 -1.97
CA TYR A 19 22.50 1.10 -2.12
C TYR A 19 21.18 1.81 -1.82
N ALA A 20 20.26 1.82 -2.80
CA ALA A 20 18.93 2.39 -2.68
C ALA A 20 18.05 1.52 -1.78
N THR A 21 18.37 1.50 -0.50
CA THR A 21 17.75 0.64 0.52
C THR A 21 16.48 1.25 1.10
N GLY A 22 15.85 2.21 0.44
CA GLY A 22 14.68 2.90 0.98
C GLY A 22 14.99 4.14 1.82
N ALA A 23 13.93 4.84 2.21
CA ALA A 23 14.03 6.04 3.02
C ALA A 23 14.43 5.72 4.48
N PRO A 24 15.23 6.57 5.14
CA PRO A 24 15.54 6.42 6.55
C PRO A 24 14.39 6.89 7.44
N THR A 25 14.28 6.38 8.67
CA THR A 25 13.23 6.77 9.64
C THR A 25 13.22 8.28 9.94
N SER A 26 14.34 8.98 9.77
CA SER A 26 14.39 10.45 9.89
C SER A 26 13.59 11.22 8.83
N THR A 27 13.04 10.54 7.82
CA THR A 27 12.13 11.13 6.81
C THR A 27 10.67 11.01 7.16
N CYS A 28 10.30 10.27 8.21
CA CYS A 28 8.89 10.00 8.49
C CYS A 28 8.11 11.31 8.59
N ASN A 29 8.59 12.32 9.30
CA ASN A 29 7.80 13.55 9.52
C ASN A 29 7.55 14.35 8.23
N ASP A 30 8.60 14.72 7.51
CA ASP A 30 8.52 15.62 6.34
C ASP A 30 8.31 14.88 5.01
N MET A 31 8.57 13.57 4.98
CA MET A 31 8.57 12.71 3.80
C MET A 31 9.50 13.20 2.69
N LEU A 32 10.58 13.90 3.04
CA LEU A 32 11.53 14.44 2.07
C LEU A 32 12.71 13.47 1.84
N PRO A 33 13.13 13.23 0.59
CA PRO A 33 14.34 12.44 0.32
C PRO A 33 15.58 13.03 1.00
N ARG A 34 16.47 12.17 1.51
CA ARG A 34 17.75 12.57 2.15
C ARG A 34 18.93 12.37 1.22
N HIS A 35 18.85 12.95 0.04
CA HIS A 35 19.97 12.98 -0.90
C HIS A 35 20.38 14.43 -1.14
N SER A 36 21.67 14.71 -1.08
CA SER A 36 22.19 16.06 -1.29
C SER A 36 21.94 16.54 -2.72
N GLY A 37 21.66 17.84 -2.86
CA GLY A 37 21.63 18.51 -4.16
C GLY A 37 20.39 18.22 -5.03
N SER A 38 19.35 17.56 -4.51
CA SER A 38 18.09 17.37 -5.23
C SER A 38 16.93 18.09 -4.56
N GLN A 39 16.06 18.69 -5.37
CA GLN A 39 14.84 19.36 -4.92
C GLN A 39 13.62 18.69 -5.58
N PRO A 40 12.42 18.78 -4.97
CA PRO A 40 11.20 18.31 -5.60
C PRO A 40 11.00 19.01 -6.95
N GLN A 41 10.40 18.30 -7.90
CA GLN A 41 10.02 18.89 -9.17
C GLN A 41 9.01 20.03 -8.94
N PRO A 42 9.21 21.20 -9.56
CA PRO A 42 8.32 22.35 -9.39
C PRO A 42 7.01 22.20 -10.18
N THR A 43 6.96 21.23 -11.09
CA THR A 43 5.80 20.94 -11.92
C THR A 43 4.76 20.12 -11.15
N ALA A 44 3.51 20.13 -11.65
CA ALA A 44 2.47 19.25 -11.14
C ALA A 44 2.92 17.78 -11.21
N THR A 45 2.54 17.01 -10.18
CA THR A 45 2.81 15.57 -10.13
C THR A 45 2.04 14.84 -11.24
N PRO A 46 2.66 13.88 -11.95
CA PRO A 46 1.96 13.00 -12.88
C PRO A 46 1.30 11.80 -12.16
N TYR A 47 1.44 11.72 -10.83
CA TYR A 47 0.96 10.60 -10.01
C TYR A 47 -0.29 10.96 -9.23
N THR A 48 -1.18 9.98 -9.10
CA THR A 48 -2.39 10.01 -8.26
C THR A 48 -2.44 8.79 -7.36
N ILE A 49 -2.94 8.95 -6.13
CA ILE A 49 -3.14 7.85 -5.19
C ILE A 49 -4.60 7.44 -5.25
N LEU A 50 -4.86 6.20 -5.64
CA LEU A 50 -6.21 5.65 -5.76
C LEU A 50 -6.47 4.70 -4.59
N THR A 51 -7.69 4.72 -4.06
CA THR A 51 -8.14 3.84 -2.98
C THR A 51 -9.34 3.03 -3.44
N SER A 52 -9.48 1.79 -2.95
CA SER A 52 -10.62 0.93 -3.29
C SER A 52 -11.96 1.43 -2.74
N ALA A 53 -11.93 2.33 -1.75
CA ALA A 53 -13.11 2.92 -1.15
C ALA A 53 -12.83 4.33 -0.63
N ARG A 54 -13.90 5.11 -0.45
CA ARG A 54 -13.92 6.44 0.20
C ARG A 54 -14.27 6.37 1.68
N THR A 55 -14.72 5.22 2.15
CA THR A 55 -15.00 4.96 3.55
C THR A 55 -14.22 3.74 4.02
N PHE A 56 -13.91 3.67 5.30
CA PHE A 56 -13.23 2.52 5.90
C PHE A 56 -13.96 2.02 7.15
N GLN A 57 -13.81 0.73 7.43
CA GLN A 57 -14.18 0.11 8.70
C GLN A 57 -12.91 -0.40 9.37
N ALA A 58 -12.86 -0.35 10.71
CA ALA A 58 -11.69 -0.79 11.46
C ALA A 58 -11.35 -2.24 11.11
N GLY A 59 -10.07 -2.52 10.82
CA GLY A 59 -9.61 -3.85 10.45
C GLY A 59 -9.95 -4.30 9.01
N GLN A 60 -10.89 -3.64 8.32
CA GLN A 60 -11.24 -3.99 6.94
C GLN A 60 -10.21 -3.41 5.96
N PRO A 61 -9.54 -4.25 5.15
CA PRO A 61 -8.44 -3.78 4.29
C PRO A 61 -8.90 -2.77 3.24
N ILE A 62 -8.11 -1.71 3.07
CA ILE A 62 -8.21 -0.79 1.93
C ILE A 62 -7.05 -1.05 0.99
N THR A 63 -7.37 -1.24 -0.29
CA THR A 63 -6.36 -1.31 -1.35
C THR A 63 -5.97 0.09 -1.77
N VAL A 64 -4.68 0.34 -1.89
CA VAL A 64 -4.08 1.60 -2.32
C VAL A 64 -3.17 1.34 -3.52
N THR A 65 -3.35 2.09 -4.59
CA THR A 65 -2.51 2.01 -5.79
C THR A 65 -2.01 3.38 -6.21
N ILE A 66 -0.87 3.38 -6.92
CA ILE A 66 -0.29 4.59 -7.49
C ILE A 66 -0.54 4.55 -8.99
N ASN A 67 -1.33 5.50 -9.49
CA ASN A 67 -1.56 5.66 -10.92
C ASN A 67 -0.66 6.76 -11.47
N GLY A 68 0.03 6.48 -12.57
CA GLY A 68 1.02 7.36 -13.19
C GLY A 68 2.10 6.58 -13.93
N PRO A 69 3.20 7.24 -14.37
CA PRO A 69 4.36 6.59 -14.98
C PRO A 69 5.05 5.59 -14.04
N GLU A 70 6.05 4.85 -14.54
CA GLU A 70 6.87 4.02 -13.67
C GLU A 70 7.67 4.87 -12.66
N TYR A 71 7.92 4.32 -11.48
CA TYR A 71 8.68 4.97 -10.41
C TYR A 71 9.65 4.01 -9.74
N THR A 72 10.78 4.53 -9.28
CA THR A 72 11.85 3.73 -8.65
C THR A 72 11.81 3.85 -7.13
N GLY A 73 11.42 5.01 -6.60
CA GLY A 73 11.29 5.28 -5.18
C GLY A 73 9.87 5.66 -4.77
N ILE A 74 9.48 5.22 -3.58
CA ILE A 74 8.24 5.61 -2.91
C ILE A 74 8.51 5.76 -1.42
N LEU A 75 7.81 6.70 -0.79
CA LEU A 75 7.55 6.75 0.65
C LEU A 75 6.05 7.05 0.81
N LEU A 76 5.28 6.09 1.32
CA LEU A 76 3.81 6.12 1.39
C LEU A 76 3.35 5.88 2.82
N ALA A 77 2.46 6.73 3.32
CA ALA A 77 1.91 6.64 4.67
C ALA A 77 0.46 7.14 4.73
N ALA A 78 -0.27 6.71 5.75
CA ALA A 78 -1.63 7.18 6.03
C ALA A 78 -1.59 8.19 7.18
N ARG A 79 -2.26 9.34 7.03
CA ARG A 79 -2.21 10.48 7.97
C ARG A 79 -3.58 11.09 8.22
N SER A 80 -3.67 11.96 9.22
CA SER A 80 -4.87 12.74 9.50
C SER A 80 -4.57 14.20 9.81
N GLY A 81 -5.47 15.08 9.37
CA GLY A 81 -5.41 16.51 9.67
C GLY A 81 -4.02 17.11 9.43
N THR A 82 -3.47 17.76 10.47
CA THR A 82 -2.12 18.33 10.46
C THR A 82 -1.07 17.44 11.13
N SER A 83 -1.46 16.24 11.60
CA SER A 83 -0.52 15.34 12.27
C SER A 83 0.44 14.71 11.26
N THR A 84 1.70 14.53 11.67
CA THR A 84 2.70 13.76 10.92
C THR A 84 2.75 12.30 11.36
N ASP A 85 1.92 11.90 12.33
CA ASP A 85 1.85 10.52 12.79
C ASP A 85 1.21 9.61 11.74
N ASP A 86 1.82 8.45 11.56
CA ASP A 86 1.36 7.46 10.62
C ASP A 86 0.31 6.55 11.27
N LEU A 87 -0.86 6.46 10.63
CA LEU A 87 -2.05 5.81 11.16
C LEU A 87 -2.30 4.44 10.53
N GLY A 88 -2.87 3.54 11.34
CA GLY A 88 -3.13 2.17 10.92
C GLY A 88 -1.86 1.39 10.64
N SER A 89 -1.99 0.27 9.92
CA SER A 89 -0.85 -0.59 9.61
C SER A 89 -0.89 -1.07 8.17
N TRP A 90 0.25 -1.02 7.49
CA TRP A 90 0.40 -1.67 6.19
C TRP A 90 0.52 -3.20 6.34
N LYS A 91 -0.12 -3.96 5.45
CA LYS A 91 0.12 -5.39 5.28
C LYS A 91 1.44 -5.65 4.54
N SER A 92 1.76 -6.93 4.36
CA SER A 92 2.98 -7.39 3.67
C SER A 92 3.29 -6.51 2.44
N PRO A 93 4.45 -5.86 2.38
CA PRO A 93 4.81 -4.98 1.28
C PRO A 93 4.94 -5.79 -0.01
N PRO A 94 4.50 -5.24 -1.15
CA PRO A 94 4.78 -5.82 -2.46
C PRO A 94 6.28 -5.99 -2.72
N VAL A 95 6.61 -6.82 -3.72
CA VAL A 95 7.99 -7.01 -4.20
C VAL A 95 8.65 -5.65 -4.46
N ASN A 96 9.94 -5.54 -4.13
CA ASN A 96 10.75 -4.32 -4.27
C ASN A 96 10.34 -3.15 -3.35
N THR A 97 9.48 -3.41 -2.37
CA THR A 97 9.11 -2.47 -1.31
C THR A 97 9.28 -3.11 0.06
N LYS A 98 9.29 -2.30 1.11
CA LYS A 98 9.41 -2.76 2.50
C LYS A 98 8.74 -1.77 3.45
N PHE A 99 8.54 -2.22 4.68
CA PHE A 99 8.09 -1.34 5.74
C PHE A 99 9.16 -0.29 6.10
N LEU A 100 8.69 0.86 6.54
CA LEU A 100 9.46 1.86 7.25
C LEU A 100 8.82 2.09 8.62
N LYS A 101 9.63 1.94 9.68
CA LYS A 101 9.19 2.22 11.05
C LYS A 101 9.12 3.74 11.24
N CYS A 102 7.94 4.23 11.59
CA CYS A 102 7.66 5.65 11.81
C CYS A 102 6.77 5.83 13.04
N SER A 103 6.99 6.88 13.84
CA SER A 103 6.26 7.14 15.10
C SER A 103 6.11 5.89 16.01
N GLY A 104 7.14 5.04 16.07
CA GLY A 104 7.11 3.78 16.82
C GLY A 104 6.37 2.62 16.14
N ASN A 105 5.55 2.89 15.13
CA ASN A 105 4.83 1.90 14.33
C ASN A 105 5.75 1.24 13.30
N THR A 106 6.02 -0.06 13.46
CA THR A 106 6.89 -0.85 12.56
C THR A 106 6.30 -1.04 11.17
N GLN A 107 5.00 -0.80 11.00
CA GLN A 107 4.24 -0.92 9.76
C GLN A 107 3.54 0.40 9.41
N GLY A 108 4.08 1.54 9.86
CA GLY A 108 3.46 2.86 9.68
C GLY A 108 3.57 3.40 8.27
N ALA A 109 4.68 3.09 7.58
CA ALA A 109 4.91 3.54 6.22
C ALA A 109 5.49 2.44 5.32
N ILE A 110 5.41 2.65 4.01
CA ILE A 110 6.04 1.84 2.98
C ILE A 110 7.14 2.66 2.30
N THR A 111 8.30 2.05 2.08
CA THR A 111 9.36 2.58 1.23
C THR A 111 9.78 1.57 0.16
N HIS A 112 10.42 2.03 -0.91
CA HIS A 112 11.16 1.15 -1.82
C HIS A 112 12.25 0.35 -1.08
N ALA A 113 12.52 -0.88 -1.52
CA ALA A 113 13.61 -1.73 -1.03
C ALA A 113 14.83 -1.75 -1.96
N ASN A 114 14.63 -1.38 -3.22
CA ASN A 114 15.62 -1.26 -4.29
C ASN A 114 15.10 -0.29 -5.36
N THR A 115 15.91 -0.01 -6.38
CA THR A 115 15.55 0.86 -7.52
C THR A 115 14.81 0.15 -8.66
N ILE A 116 14.40 -1.12 -8.49
CA ILE A 116 13.65 -1.81 -9.55
C ILE A 116 12.33 -1.05 -9.77
N PRO A 117 11.99 -0.70 -11.03
CA PRO A 117 10.79 0.05 -11.36
C PRO A 117 9.52 -0.61 -10.83
N LYS A 118 8.59 0.25 -10.41
CA LYS A 118 7.24 -0.07 -9.95
C LYS A 118 6.27 0.69 -10.83
N ASN A 119 5.08 0.16 -10.98
CA ASN A 119 4.03 0.74 -11.81
C ASN A 119 2.66 0.56 -11.13
N ASN A 120 1.60 0.83 -11.88
CA ASN A 120 0.21 0.72 -11.43
C ASN A 120 -0.22 -0.71 -11.05
N ALA A 121 0.55 -1.75 -11.40
CA ALA A 121 0.32 -3.11 -10.93
C ALA A 121 0.84 -3.36 -9.50
N THR A 122 1.56 -2.40 -8.90
CA THR A 122 2.00 -2.49 -7.50
C THR A 122 0.85 -2.13 -6.57
N VAL A 123 0.35 -3.11 -5.82
CA VAL A 123 -0.84 -3.00 -4.97
C VAL A 123 -0.46 -2.99 -3.49
N PHE A 124 -0.74 -1.89 -2.80
CA PHE A 124 -0.51 -1.78 -1.35
C PHE A 124 -1.81 -2.05 -0.60
N THR A 125 -1.71 -2.68 0.57
CA THR A 125 -2.87 -2.99 1.40
C THR A 125 -2.70 -2.38 2.79
N TRP A 126 -3.64 -1.52 3.18
CA TRP A 126 -3.64 -0.81 4.46
C TRP A 126 -4.77 -1.30 5.36
N ILE A 127 -4.50 -1.37 6.66
CA ILE A 127 -5.45 -1.77 7.70
C ILE A 127 -5.82 -0.55 8.54
N PRO A 128 -7.08 -0.10 8.47
CA PRO A 128 -7.54 1.06 9.22
C PRO A 128 -7.51 0.81 10.73
N PRO A 129 -7.09 1.82 11.53
CA PRO A 129 -7.13 1.74 12.98
C PRO A 129 -8.58 1.77 13.50
N ASN A 130 -8.79 1.30 14.73
CA ASN A 130 -10.09 1.40 15.39
C ASN A 130 -10.31 2.77 16.03
N ASN A 131 -10.47 3.80 15.20
CA ASN A 131 -10.81 5.15 15.63
C ASN A 131 -11.70 5.85 14.59
N ASN A 132 -12.27 7.01 14.94
CA ASN A 132 -13.18 7.77 14.06
C ASN A 132 -12.44 8.88 13.30
N ILE A 133 -11.12 8.76 13.13
CA ILE A 133 -10.30 9.82 12.54
C ILE A 133 -10.39 9.73 11.01
N THR A 134 -10.60 10.87 10.35
CA THR A 134 -10.53 10.95 8.88
C THR A 134 -9.07 10.78 8.44
N VAL A 135 -8.84 9.91 7.48
CA VAL A 135 -7.49 9.54 7.02
C VAL A 135 -7.32 9.89 5.55
N TYR A 136 -6.12 10.29 5.15
CA TYR A 136 -5.72 10.36 3.75
C TYR A 136 -4.35 9.71 3.58
N PHE A 137 -4.05 9.24 2.37
CA PHE A 137 -2.74 8.72 2.04
C PHE A 137 -1.87 9.84 1.50
N LYS A 138 -0.64 9.94 2.00
CA LYS A 138 0.37 10.89 1.54
C LYS A 138 1.55 10.11 0.98
N ALA A 139 2.11 10.59 -0.14
CA ALA A 139 3.28 9.98 -0.74
C ALA A 139 4.32 11.01 -1.20
N THR A 140 5.57 10.54 -1.19
CA THR A 140 6.66 11.07 -2.01
C THR A 140 7.03 9.99 -3.01
N ILE A 141 7.05 10.34 -4.30
CA ILE A 141 7.31 9.41 -5.40
C ILE A 141 8.50 9.92 -6.21
N ALA A 142 9.49 9.06 -6.38
CA ALA A 142 10.68 9.32 -7.19
C ALA A 142 10.61 8.50 -8.47
N GLN A 143 10.49 9.19 -9.59
CA GLN A 143 10.67 8.56 -10.90
C GLN A 143 12.13 8.11 -11.05
N GLN A 144 13.06 9.00 -10.68
CA GLN A 144 14.50 8.74 -10.60
C GLN A 144 15.08 9.47 -9.38
N ARG A 145 16.37 9.23 -9.06
CA ARG A 145 17.03 9.76 -7.86
C ARG A 145 16.84 11.27 -7.64
N THR A 146 16.86 12.06 -8.70
CA THR A 146 16.74 13.53 -8.66
C THR A 146 15.42 14.05 -9.24
N VAL A 147 14.56 13.16 -9.76
CA VAL A 147 13.27 13.51 -10.36
C VAL A 147 12.17 12.91 -9.49
N TYR A 148 11.61 13.73 -8.61
CA TYR A 148 10.64 13.30 -7.60
C TYR A 148 9.63 14.38 -7.25
N TRP A 149 8.47 13.95 -6.78
CA TRP A 149 7.38 14.81 -6.31
C TRP A 149 7.05 14.44 -4.87
N VAL A 150 6.67 15.45 -4.10
CA VAL A 150 6.35 15.32 -2.67
C VAL A 150 4.91 15.77 -2.42
N ASN A 151 4.37 15.43 -1.26
CA ASN A 151 3.03 15.85 -0.83
C ASN A 151 1.91 15.46 -1.81
N ILE A 152 2.05 14.30 -2.44
CA ILE A 152 1.00 13.71 -3.26
C ILE A 152 -0.03 13.14 -2.29
N GLN A 153 -1.31 13.49 -2.43
CA GLN A 153 -2.35 13.08 -1.49
C GLN A 153 -3.49 12.36 -2.23
N SER A 154 -4.09 11.36 -1.57
CA SER A 154 -5.37 10.79 -2.00
C SER A 154 -6.54 11.70 -1.60
N GLU A 155 -7.74 11.34 -2.04
CA GLU A 155 -8.97 11.79 -1.37
C GLU A 155 -8.98 11.38 0.11
N MET A 156 -9.73 12.10 0.94
CA MET A 156 -9.94 11.73 2.33
C MET A 156 -10.89 10.54 2.44
N LEU A 157 -10.59 9.63 3.37
CA LEU A 157 -11.42 8.51 3.76
C LEU A 157 -12.02 8.75 5.14
N THR A 158 -13.33 8.56 5.25
CA THR A 158 -14.07 8.67 6.52
C THR A 158 -14.42 7.30 7.07
N LYS A 159 -14.62 7.18 8.39
CA LYS A 159 -15.13 5.94 8.96
C LYS A 159 -16.56 5.67 8.45
N GLY A 160 -16.81 4.49 7.91
CA GLY A 160 -18.14 4.04 7.56
C GLY A 160 -18.95 3.76 8.83
N SER A 161 -20.26 3.99 8.80
CA SER A 161 -21.13 3.47 9.86
C SER A 161 -21.00 1.96 9.89
N ASP A 162 -20.61 1.40 11.04
CA ASP A 162 -20.81 -0.02 11.30
C ASP A 162 -22.30 -0.27 11.06
N GLY A 163 -22.63 -1.19 10.16
CA GLY A 163 -24.02 -1.49 9.85
C GLY A 163 -24.73 -1.87 11.15
N ILE A 164 -25.46 -0.93 11.73
CA ILE A 164 -26.49 -1.23 12.71
C ILE A 164 -27.54 -1.98 11.92
N ASP A 165 -27.41 -3.30 11.89
CA ASP A 165 -28.48 -4.19 11.51
C ASP A 165 -29.54 -4.06 12.61
N LEU A 166 -30.30 -2.97 12.54
CA LEU A 166 -31.57 -2.84 13.24
C LEU A 166 -32.48 -3.84 12.55
N ALA A 167 -32.37 -5.11 12.95
CA ALA A 167 -33.40 -6.10 12.78
C ALA A 167 -34.65 -5.57 13.49
N SER A 168 -35.41 -4.73 12.78
CA SER A 168 -36.78 -4.42 13.13
C SER A 168 -37.54 -5.74 12.99
N GLY A 169 -37.86 -6.33 14.15
CA GLY A 169 -38.55 -7.59 14.25
C GLY A 169 -39.86 -7.60 13.47
N GLY A 170 -39.96 -8.54 12.53
CA GLY A 170 -41.22 -9.11 12.08
C GLY A 170 -41.39 -10.49 12.73
N HIS A 171 -42.28 -10.60 13.72
CA HIS A 171 -42.77 -11.88 14.26
C HIS A 171 -43.94 -12.39 13.35
N PRO A 172 -44.52 -13.60 13.55
CA PRO A 172 -44.58 -14.66 12.57
C PRO A 172 -46.02 -14.89 12.07
N GLY A 173 -46.17 -15.52 10.90
CA GLY A 173 -47.47 -15.93 10.38
C GLY A 173 -47.35 -17.17 9.50
N MET A 174 -47.56 -18.33 10.13
CA MET A 174 -47.98 -19.65 9.58
C MET A 174 -49.00 -19.53 8.43
N ALA A 175 -49.31 -20.51 7.58
CA ALA A 175 -48.82 -21.84 7.16
C ALA A 175 -49.85 -22.32 6.12
N SER A 176 -49.47 -23.19 5.17
CA SER A 176 -50.35 -24.14 4.45
C SER A 176 -49.44 -24.94 3.51
N GLU A 177 -48.92 -26.09 3.93
CA GLU A 177 -49.49 -27.43 3.70
C GLU A 177 -49.62 -27.80 2.21
N GLY A 178 -48.84 -28.80 1.82
CA GLY A 178 -48.70 -29.33 0.47
C GLY A 178 -47.78 -30.55 0.46
N PHE A 179 -48.12 -31.54 1.28
CA PHE A 179 -47.56 -32.88 1.38
C PHE A 179 -47.59 -33.61 0.03
N LEU A 180 -46.46 -34.11 -0.47
CA LEU A 180 -46.42 -35.45 -1.08
C LEU A 180 -44.98 -35.99 -1.22
N GLN A 181 -44.79 -37.14 -0.58
CA GLN A 181 -43.60 -37.97 -0.54
C GLN A 181 -43.29 -38.58 -1.92
N LEU A 182 -42.02 -38.88 -2.20
CA LEU A 182 -41.60 -40.23 -2.61
C LEU A 182 -40.08 -40.40 -2.59
N LEU A 183 -39.70 -41.56 -2.08
CA LEU A 183 -38.36 -42.06 -1.78
C LEU A 183 -37.67 -42.64 -3.03
N ALA A 184 -36.36 -42.37 -3.15
CA ALA A 184 -35.28 -43.30 -3.56
C ALA A 184 -35.31 -43.91 -5.00
N PRO A 185 -34.33 -44.75 -5.42
CA PRO A 185 -32.88 -44.57 -5.56
C PRO A 185 -32.37 -45.07 -6.96
N CYS A 186 -31.05 -45.32 -7.08
CA CYS A 186 -30.37 -46.20 -8.08
C CYS A 186 -30.15 -45.66 -9.52
N LEU A 187 -28.90 -45.48 -9.97
CA LEU A 187 -27.91 -46.47 -10.46
C LEU A 187 -28.02 -46.73 -11.98
N LEU A 188 -26.85 -46.71 -12.63
CA LEU A 188 -26.52 -47.23 -13.96
C LEU A 188 -27.18 -46.57 -15.19
N LEU A 189 -26.36 -45.97 -16.06
CA LEU A 189 -25.85 -46.72 -17.22
C LEU A 189 -24.74 -45.94 -17.95
N SER A 190 -23.54 -46.49 -17.86
CA SER A 190 -22.41 -46.29 -18.77
C SER A 190 -22.76 -46.78 -20.18
N LEU A 191 -22.83 -45.89 -21.18
CA LEU A 191 -22.95 -46.17 -22.62
C LEU A 191 -22.63 -44.82 -23.32
N MET A 192 -21.73 -44.59 -24.28
CA MET A 192 -20.89 -45.41 -25.14
C MET A 192 -19.79 -44.47 -25.71
N LEU A 193 -18.53 -44.91 -25.73
CA LEU A 193 -17.60 -44.62 -26.84
C LEU A 193 -18.09 -45.41 -28.07
N PRO A 194 -17.88 -44.98 -29.35
CA PRO A 194 -16.53 -44.92 -29.93
C PRO A 194 -16.29 -43.90 -31.07
N ARG A 195 -15.05 -43.41 -31.21
CA ARG A 195 -14.09 -43.80 -32.26
C ARG A 195 -12.75 -43.14 -32.01
#